data_AF-A0A3L7SXL4-F1
#
_entry.id   AF-A0A3L7SXL4-F1
#
_cell.length_a   1.000
_cell.length_b   1.000
_cell.length_c   1.000
_cell.angle_alpha   90.00
_cell.angle_beta   90.00
_cell.angle_gamma   90.00
#
_symmetry.space_group_name_H-M   'P 1'
#
loop_
_entity.id
_entity.type
_entity.pdbx_description
1 polymer ?
#
loop_
_entity_poly.entity_id
_entity_poly.type
_entity_poly.pdbx_seq_one_letter_code
_entity_poly.pdbx_strand_id
1 'polypeptide(L)'
;KQKVVMQIVDEASLEEIKTRQLALINSRLAKDGLEGYIDAVDGKKISFTVYATYWSQANQLKPGQLVQIFSPSEKGKAPQSIVLKVVSQKNRGTYGSGFNEVTLETTKDSDSIILSKFENIQGTRLIISAK
;
A
#
# COMPACT_ATOMS: atom_id res chain seq x y z
N LYS A 1 -19.02 -11.99 48.48
CA LYS A 1 -19.16 -10.73 47.70
C LYS A 1 -18.06 -10.71 46.63
N GLN A 2 -18.40 -10.88 45.35
CA GLN A 2 -17.44 -10.76 44.24
C GLN A 2 -17.19 -9.28 43.95
N LYS A 3 -15.92 -8.86 43.94
CA LYS A 3 -15.50 -7.55 43.44
C LYS A 3 -15.49 -7.63 41.92
N VAL A 4 -16.44 -6.96 41.27
CA VAL A 4 -16.39 -6.72 39.83
C VAL A 4 -15.46 -5.53 39.61
N VAL A 5 -14.31 -5.77 38.98
CA VAL A 5 -13.40 -4.71 38.54
C VAL A 5 -13.87 -4.29 37.14
N MET A 6 -14.48 -3.12 37.04
CA MET A 6 -14.87 -2.53 35.76
C MET A 6 -13.66 -1.76 35.22
N GLN A 7 -13.07 -2.24 34.13
CA GLN A 7 -11.95 -1.56 33.48
C GLN A 7 -12.52 -0.43 32.61
N ILE A 8 -12.70 0.74 33.23
CA ILE A 8 -13.10 1.96 32.52
C ILE A 8 -11.84 2.49 31.83
N VAL A 9 -11.71 2.22 30.53
CA VAL A 9 -10.73 2.91 29.70
C VAL A 9 -11.34 4.29 29.44
N ASP A 10 -10.79 5.33 30.06
CA ASP A 10 -11.22 6.70 29.75
C ASP A 10 -10.93 7.04 28.27
N GLU A 11 -11.68 7.97 27.71
CA GLU A 11 -11.57 8.33 26.29
C GLU A 11 -10.15 8.80 25.92
N ALA A 12 -9.44 9.43 26.86
CA ALA A 12 -8.06 9.87 26.67
C ALA A 12 -7.10 8.69 26.48
N SER A 13 -7.26 7.63 27.28
CA SER A 13 -6.49 6.38 27.18
C SER A 13 -6.79 5.66 25.88
N LEU A 14 -8.04 5.70 25.40
CA LEU A 14 -8.41 5.12 24.12
C LEU A 14 -7.72 5.83 22.95
N GLU A 15 -7.70 7.16 22.94
CA GLU A 15 -7.01 7.93 21.90
C GLU A 15 -5.48 7.73 21.93
N GLU A 16 -4.89 7.62 23.12
CA GLU A 16 -3.48 7.31 23.27
C GLU A 16 -3.14 5.90 22.72
N ILE A 17 -3.96 4.90 23.05
CA ILE A 17 -3.79 3.52 22.54
C ILE A 17 -3.94 3.48 21.02
N LYS A 18 -4.95 4.16 20.45
CA LYS A 18 -5.13 4.27 18.99
C LYS A 18 -3.91 4.89 18.34
N THR A 19 -3.39 5.98 18.90
CA THR A 19 -2.22 6.69 18.36
C THR A 19 -0.98 5.81 18.35
N ARG A 20 -0.70 5.10 19.46
CA ARG A 20 0.44 4.17 19.56
C ARG A 20 0.31 3.00 18.59
N GLN A 21 -0.88 2.43 18.45
CA GLN A 21 -1.14 1.34 17.50
C GLN A 21 -0.99 1.82 16.04
N LEU A 22 -1.53 3.00 15.71
CA LEU A 22 -1.36 3.60 14.39
C LEU A 22 0.12 3.85 14.06
N ALA A 23 0.91 4.34 15.02
CA ALA A 23 2.34 4.54 14.83
C ALA A 23 3.09 3.22 14.55
N LEU A 24 2.76 2.15 15.27
CA LEU A 24 3.32 0.81 15.04
C LEU A 24 2.95 0.26 13.66
N ILE A 25 1.68 0.41 13.25
CA ILE A 25 1.19 0.00 11.95
C ILE A 25 1.91 0.77 10.84
N ASN A 26 2.01 2.10 10.96
CA ASN A 26 2.71 2.95 10.00
C ASN A 26 4.20 2.60 9.87
N SER A 27 4.86 2.30 10.99
CA SER A 27 6.26 1.86 10.99
C SER A 27 6.46 0.54 10.23
N ARG A 28 5.55 -0.44 10.43
CA ARG A 28 5.57 -1.70 9.67
C ARG A 28 5.30 -1.47 8.19
N LEU A 29 4.32 -0.64 7.85
CA LEU A 29 3.98 -0.32 6.46
C LEU A 29 5.10 0.40 5.72
N ALA A 30 5.85 1.27 6.40
CA ALA A 30 7.02 1.92 5.82
C ALA A 30 8.13 0.91 5.45
N LYS A 31 8.21 -0.21 6.18
CA LYS A 31 9.20 -1.27 5.96
C LYS A 31 8.71 -2.33 4.96
N ASP A 32 7.49 -2.80 5.13
CA ASP A 32 6.96 -3.98 4.44
C ASP A 32 6.16 -3.61 3.18
N GLY A 33 5.61 -2.39 3.12
CA GLY A 33 4.78 -1.92 2.02
C GLY A 33 3.37 -2.49 1.98
N LEU A 34 2.55 -2.00 1.06
CA LEU A 34 1.24 -2.56 0.72
C LEU A 34 1.45 -3.65 -0.32
N GLU A 35 1.12 -4.90 0.02
CA GLU A 35 1.23 -6.00 -0.94
C GLU A 35 0.03 -6.05 -1.88
N GLY A 36 0.31 -6.44 -3.11
CA GLY A 36 -0.68 -6.56 -4.16
C GLY A 36 -0.09 -7.16 -5.43
N TYR A 37 -0.73 -6.88 -6.55
CA TYR A 37 -0.33 -7.37 -7.86
C TYR A 37 -0.59 -6.32 -8.93
N ILE A 38 0.16 -6.44 -10.03
CA ILE A 38 0.01 -5.56 -11.19
C ILE A 38 -0.96 -6.22 -12.18
N ASP A 39 -2.12 -5.61 -12.37
CA ASP A 39 -3.17 -6.10 -13.28
C ASP A 39 -2.80 -5.85 -14.74
N ALA A 40 -2.33 -4.64 -15.05
CA ALA A 40 -2.06 -4.21 -16.41
C ALA A 40 -1.01 -3.10 -16.44
N VAL A 41 -0.23 -3.08 -17.52
CA VAL A 41 0.74 -2.03 -17.83
C VAL A 41 0.38 -1.42 -19.18
N ASP A 42 0.02 -0.14 -19.19
CA ASP A 42 -0.31 0.63 -20.39
C ASP A 42 0.71 1.76 -20.58
N GLY A 43 1.84 1.43 -21.21
CA GLY A 43 2.94 2.35 -21.47
C GLY A 43 3.52 2.95 -20.17
N LYS A 44 3.10 4.17 -19.83
CA LYS A 44 3.53 4.87 -18.61
C LYS A 44 2.62 4.60 -17.42
N LYS A 45 1.47 3.97 -17.61
CA LYS A 45 0.48 3.73 -16.55
C LYS A 45 0.45 2.28 -16.11
N ILE A 46 0.17 2.06 -14.85
CA ILE A 46 0.00 0.74 -14.25
C ILE A 46 -1.31 0.73 -13.48
N SER A 47 -2.05 -0.36 -13.63
CA SER A 47 -3.14 -0.71 -12.72
C SER A 47 -2.60 -1.67 -11.67
N PHE A 48 -2.60 -1.24 -10.42
CA PHE A 48 -2.14 -2.01 -9.28
C PHE A 48 -3.30 -2.32 -8.34
N THR A 49 -3.56 -3.60 -8.11
CA THR A 49 -4.55 -4.03 -7.12
C THR A 49 -3.87 -4.35 -5.80
N VAL A 50 -4.24 -3.59 -4.78
CA VAL A 50 -3.80 -3.81 -3.39
C VAL A 50 -4.67 -4.90 -2.76
N TYR A 51 -4.06 -5.85 -2.06
CA TYR A 51 -4.80 -6.89 -1.34
C TYR A 51 -5.74 -6.30 -0.28
N ALA A 52 -6.87 -6.98 -0.06
CA ALA A 52 -7.90 -6.55 0.87
C ALA A 52 -7.37 -6.31 2.29
N THR A 53 -6.32 -7.02 2.73
CA THR A 53 -5.66 -6.81 4.03
C THR A 53 -5.18 -5.36 4.24
N TYR A 54 -4.87 -4.65 3.16
CA TYR A 54 -4.30 -3.30 3.16
C TYR A 54 -5.27 -2.23 2.64
N TRP A 55 -6.56 -2.54 2.54
CA TRP A 55 -7.59 -1.67 1.95
C TRP A 55 -7.63 -0.27 2.58
N SER A 56 -7.54 -0.19 3.92
CA SER A 56 -7.64 1.07 4.66
C SER A 56 -6.46 1.99 4.36
N GLN A 57 -5.27 1.43 4.26
CA GLN A 57 -4.04 2.13 3.93
C GLN A 57 -4.04 2.60 2.48
N ALA A 58 -4.49 1.75 1.55
CA ALA A 58 -4.62 2.11 0.15
C ALA A 58 -5.62 3.26 -0.07
N ASN A 59 -6.66 3.37 0.77
CA ASN A 59 -7.61 4.49 0.72
C ASN A 59 -6.99 5.83 1.15
N GLN A 60 -5.86 5.81 1.85
CA GLN A 60 -5.16 7.04 2.26
C GLN A 60 -4.23 7.57 1.18
N LEU A 61 -4.00 6.82 0.09
CA LEU A 61 -3.18 7.25 -1.04
C LEU A 61 -3.86 8.44 -1.74
N LYS A 62 -3.08 9.50 -1.96
CA LYS A 62 -3.56 10.71 -2.62
C LYS A 62 -3.04 10.81 -4.05
N PRO A 63 -3.85 11.28 -5.01
CA PRO A 63 -3.35 11.68 -6.32
C PRO A 63 -2.15 12.64 -6.18
N GLY A 64 -1.11 12.39 -6.96
CA GLY A 64 0.14 13.14 -6.94
C GLY A 64 1.20 12.62 -5.97
N GLN A 65 0.86 11.69 -5.08
CA GLN A 65 1.79 11.09 -4.13
C GLN A 65 2.80 10.20 -4.85
N LEU A 66 4.06 10.25 -4.44
CA LEU A 66 5.10 9.37 -4.95
C LEU A 66 5.12 8.06 -4.15
N VAL A 67 5.20 6.96 -4.87
CA VAL A 67 5.25 5.60 -4.33
C VAL A 67 6.33 4.82 -5.05
N GLN A 68 6.93 3.88 -4.36
CA GLN A 68 7.94 2.99 -4.91
C GLN A 68 7.34 1.59 -5.03
N ILE A 69 7.40 1.02 -6.23
CA ILE A 69 7.05 -0.38 -6.46
C ILE A 69 8.32 -1.22 -6.48
N PHE A 70 8.24 -2.42 -5.93
CA PHE A 70 9.33 -3.40 -5.97
C PHE A 70 8.93 -4.58 -6.84
N SER A 71 9.77 -4.90 -7.82
CA SER A 71 9.66 -6.15 -8.56
C SER A 71 9.81 -7.32 -7.59
N PRO A 72 9.03 -8.39 -7.71
CA PRO A 72 9.40 -9.63 -7.06
C PRO A 72 10.75 -10.06 -7.61
N SER A 73 11.59 -10.52 -6.70
CA SER A 73 12.92 -11.00 -7.02
C SER A 73 12.78 -12.24 -7.90
N GLU A 74 13.23 -12.15 -9.16
CA GLU A 74 13.58 -13.35 -9.92
C GLU A 74 14.70 -14.06 -9.15
N LYS A 75 14.66 -15.41 -9.07
CA LYS A 75 15.69 -16.19 -8.37
C LYS A 75 17.09 -15.75 -8.80
N GLY A 76 17.86 -15.22 -7.85
CA GLY A 76 19.25 -14.78 -8.07
C GLY A 76 19.42 -13.34 -8.58
N LYS A 77 18.34 -12.56 -8.72
CA LYS A 77 18.42 -11.12 -9.06
C LYS A 77 17.91 -10.26 -7.91
N ALA A 78 18.63 -9.16 -7.67
CA ALA A 78 18.19 -8.14 -6.72
C ALA A 78 16.83 -7.56 -7.18
N PRO A 79 15.87 -7.35 -6.26
CA PRO A 79 14.60 -6.75 -6.60
C PRO A 79 14.82 -5.35 -7.17
N GLN A 80 14.21 -5.08 -8.32
CA GLN A 80 14.25 -3.75 -8.94
C GLN A 80 13.18 -2.88 -8.30
N SER A 81 13.45 -1.59 -8.16
CA SER A 81 12.49 -0.65 -7.61
C SER A 81 12.31 0.55 -8.53
N ILE A 82 11.07 1.01 -8.66
CA ILE A 82 10.70 2.13 -9.54
C ILE A 82 9.82 3.09 -8.75
N VAL A 83 10.11 4.38 -8.87
CA VAL A 83 9.31 5.45 -8.28
C VAL A 83 8.25 5.90 -9.27
N LEU A 84 6.99 5.75 -8.86
CA LEU A 84 5.80 6.08 -9.61
C LEU A 84 4.99 7.13 -8.86
N LYS A 85 4.09 7.78 -9.60
CA LYS A 85 3.15 8.75 -9.07
C LYS A 85 1.76 8.13 -9.04
N VAL A 86 1.05 8.30 -7.93
CA VAL A 86 -0.37 7.94 -7.84
C VAL A 86 -1.19 8.88 -8.72
N VAL A 87 -1.93 8.34 -9.67
CA VAL A 87 -2.86 9.09 -10.52
C VAL A 87 -4.24 9.10 -9.88
N SER A 88 -4.71 7.92 -9.47
CA SER A 88 -6.00 7.73 -8.84
C SER A 88 -6.00 6.48 -7.97
N GLN A 89 -6.92 6.44 -7.02
CA GLN A 89 -7.24 5.22 -6.29
C GLN A 89 -8.76 5.06 -6.23
N LYS A 90 -9.23 3.82 -6.29
CA LYS A 90 -10.63 3.46 -6.17
C LYS A 90 -10.77 2.20 -5.33
N ASN A 91 -11.57 2.29 -4.27
CA ASN A 91 -12.02 1.12 -3.54
C ASN A 91 -13.12 0.40 -4.33
N ARG A 92 -12.92 -0.90 -4.59
CA ARG A 92 -13.84 -1.75 -5.36
C ARG A 92 -14.74 -2.64 -4.51
N GLY A 93 -14.82 -2.45 -3.19
CA GLY A 93 -15.77 -3.20 -2.36
C GLY A 93 -16.50 -2.40 -1.30
N THR A 94 -17.42 -3.08 -0.63
CA THR A 94 -18.12 -2.62 0.56
C THR A 94 -17.31 -2.94 1.81
N TYR A 95 -17.25 -1.99 2.74
CA TYR A 95 -16.55 -2.02 4.03
C TYR A 95 -15.95 -3.39 4.43
N GLY A 96 -14.61 -3.51 4.38
CA GLY A 96 -13.86 -4.66 4.88
C GLY A 96 -13.71 -5.86 3.95
N SER A 97 -14.33 -5.84 2.76
CA SER A 97 -14.21 -6.91 1.74
C SER A 97 -13.65 -6.44 0.39
N GLY A 98 -13.40 -5.13 0.25
CA GLY A 98 -12.91 -4.53 -0.99
C GLY A 98 -11.41 -4.63 -1.18
N PHE A 99 -10.98 -4.80 -2.42
CA PHE A 99 -9.63 -4.49 -2.87
C PHE A 99 -9.58 -3.04 -3.38
N ASN A 100 -8.39 -2.45 -3.36
CA ASN A 100 -8.19 -1.10 -3.88
C ASN A 100 -7.44 -1.17 -5.21
N GLU A 101 -8.05 -0.63 -6.26
CA GLU A 101 -7.39 -0.36 -7.52
C GLU A 101 -6.65 0.97 -7.41
N VAL A 102 -5.36 0.96 -7.67
CA VAL A 102 -4.50 2.14 -7.67
C VAL A 102 -3.90 2.28 -9.05
N THR A 103 -4.18 3.40 -9.72
CA THR A 103 -3.54 3.75 -10.99
C THR A 103 -2.26 4.52 -10.69
N LEU A 104 -1.14 4.02 -11.18
CA LEU A 104 0.18 4.62 -11.04
C LEU A 104 0.70 5.07 -12.40
N GLU A 105 1.56 6.09 -12.41
CA GLU A 105 2.20 6.61 -13.61
C GLU A 105 3.70 6.78 -13.41
N THR A 106 4.50 6.48 -14.43
CA THR A 106 5.95 6.69 -14.36
C THR A 106 6.29 8.16 -14.26
N THR A 107 7.33 8.45 -13.48
CA THR A 107 7.91 9.79 -13.42
C THR A 107 8.95 10.02 -14.53
N LYS A 108 9.45 8.93 -15.14
CA LYS A 108 10.46 8.94 -16.19
C LYS A 108 10.04 8.05 -17.35
N ASP A 109 10.37 8.47 -18.56
CA ASP A 109 10.03 7.74 -19.78
C ASP A 109 10.85 6.45 -19.93
N SER A 110 12.09 6.45 -19.42
CA SER A 110 12.97 5.28 -19.37
C SER A 110 12.38 4.11 -18.58
N ASP A 111 11.55 4.40 -17.58
CA ASP A 111 11.04 3.39 -16.65
C ASP A 111 9.90 2.57 -17.26
N SER A 112 9.27 3.07 -18.34
CA SER A 112 8.22 2.36 -19.09
C SER A 112 8.70 1.01 -19.67
N ILE A 113 9.97 0.94 -20.09
CA ILE A 113 10.61 -0.29 -20.61
C ILE A 113 10.79 -1.33 -19.49
N ILE A 114 10.97 -0.86 -18.26
CA ILE A 114 11.11 -1.74 -17.10
C ILE A 114 9.71 -2.21 -16.70
N LEU A 115 8.71 -1.32 -16.66
CA LEU A 115 7.33 -1.66 -16.33
C LEU A 115 6.70 -2.70 -17.24
N SER A 116 7.00 -2.70 -18.54
CA SER A 116 6.46 -3.72 -19.45
C SER A 116 6.86 -5.14 -19.07
N LYS A 117 7.90 -5.32 -18.24
CA LYS A 117 8.32 -6.62 -17.70
C LYS A 117 7.55 -7.03 -16.45
N PHE A 118 6.66 -6.17 -15.94
CA PHE A 118 5.99 -6.32 -14.65
C PHE A 118 4.52 -6.74 -14.77
N GLU A 119 4.06 -7.02 -15.99
CA GLU A 119 2.67 -7.43 -16.25
C GLU A 119 2.35 -8.79 -15.60
N ASN A 120 1.16 -8.91 -14.99
CA ASN A 120 0.66 -10.11 -14.31
C ASN A 120 1.53 -10.63 -13.15
N ILE A 121 2.27 -9.73 -12.50
CA ILE A 121 3.15 -10.10 -11.41
C ILE A 121 2.45 -9.98 -10.05
N GLN A 122 2.44 -11.08 -9.30
CA GLN A 122 1.96 -11.16 -7.92
C GLN A 122 3.05 -10.89 -6.88
N GLY A 123 2.65 -10.46 -5.68
CA GLY A 123 3.57 -10.25 -4.55
C GLY A 123 4.43 -8.99 -4.69
N THR A 124 3.96 -8.04 -5.49
CA THR A 124 4.59 -6.72 -5.65
C THR A 124 4.26 -5.89 -4.42
N ARG A 125 5.24 -5.12 -3.93
CA ARG A 125 5.09 -4.22 -2.78
C ARG A 125 5.04 -2.78 -3.23
N LEU A 126 4.07 -2.04 -2.71
CA LEU A 126 3.92 -0.61 -2.90
C LEU A 126 4.28 0.10 -1.60
N ILE A 127 5.41 0.81 -1.60
CA ILE A 127 5.87 1.58 -0.45
C ILE A 127 5.59 3.06 -0.72
N ILE A 128 5.01 3.75 0.24
CA ILE A 128 4.89 5.21 0.16
C ILE A 128 6.30 5.80 0.28
N SER A 129 6.80 6.45 -0.77
CA SER A 129 8.07 7.15 -0.70
C SER A 129 7.90 8.36 0.21
N ALA A 130 8.50 8.32 1.39
CA ALA A 130 8.66 9.49 2.23
C ALA A 130 9.50 10.53 1.47
N LYS A 131 9.05 11.79 1.48
CA LYS A 131 9.84 12.93 1.02
C LYS A 131 11.06 13.12 1.90
#